data_AF-A0AAE3FS52-F1
#
_entry.id   AF-A0AAE3FS52-F1
#
_cell.length_a   1.000
_cell.length_b   1.000
_cell.length_c   1.000
_cell.angle_alpha   90.00
_cell.angle_beta   90.00
_cell.angle_gamma   90.00
#
_symmetry.space_group_name_H-M   'P 1'
#
loop_
_entity.id
_entity.type
_entity.pdbx_description
1 polymer ?
#
loop_
_entity_poly.entity_id
_entity_poly.type
_entity_poly.pdbx_seq_one_letter_code
_entity_poly.pdbx_strand_id
1 'polypeptide(L)'
;TLISQRGNPRASARGGCQLRLGYASGSQKRRYARATEHASLVVYDDTDEGWRSVVIEGRLEETSDNTLDAALEEHGEQLDIPYVRVFDRPTNEIEFRTVRINITSMKGMIEA
;
A
#
# COMPACT_ATOMS: atom_id res chain seq x y z
N THR A 1 -26.28 -1.35 9.58
CA THR A 1 -27.27 -0.32 9.22
C THR A 1 -26.65 0.62 8.21
N LEU A 2 -27.39 0.86 7.13
CA LEU A 2 -27.15 1.75 5.97
C LEU A 2 -25.89 1.51 5.11
N ILE A 3 -26.08 0.67 4.08
CA ILE A 3 -25.24 0.60 2.89
C ILE A 3 -25.81 1.61 1.89
N SER A 4 -25.23 2.81 1.80
CA SER A 4 -25.55 3.77 0.75
C SER A 4 -24.70 3.46 -0.48
N GLN A 5 -25.30 2.77 -1.44
CA GLN A 5 -24.79 2.55 -2.79
C GLN A 5 -25.16 3.78 -3.64
N ARG A 6 -24.23 4.72 -3.85
CA ARG A 6 -24.24 5.60 -5.04
C ARG A 6 -22.83 5.92 -5.48
N GLY A 7 -22.48 5.48 -6.68
CA GLY A 7 -21.21 5.73 -7.33
C GLY A 7 -20.56 4.41 -7.73
N ASN A 8 -20.63 4.07 -9.01
CA ASN A 8 -20.03 2.89 -9.61
C ASN A 8 -18.53 3.15 -9.86
N PRO A 9 -17.57 2.54 -9.12
CA PRO A 9 -16.20 2.50 -9.58
C PRO A 9 -16.05 1.22 -10.41
N ARG A 10 -16.50 1.25 -11.67
CA ARG A 10 -15.93 0.35 -12.68
C ARG A 10 -14.52 0.84 -13.01
N ALA A 11 -13.64 0.80 -12.02
CA ALA A 11 -12.22 0.77 -12.28
C ALA A 11 -11.89 -0.70 -12.54
N SER A 12 -11.88 -1.09 -13.82
CA SER A 12 -11.02 -2.20 -14.24
C SER A 12 -9.58 -1.72 -14.01
N ALA A 13 -9.12 -1.80 -12.76
CA ALA A 13 -7.76 -1.46 -12.39
C ALA A 13 -6.85 -2.58 -12.92
N ARG A 14 -6.54 -2.55 -14.22
CA ARG A 14 -5.33 -3.20 -14.73
C ARG A 14 -4.14 -2.33 -14.31
N GLY A 15 -3.87 -2.31 -13.01
CA GLY A 15 -2.81 -1.53 -12.37
C GLY A 15 -2.33 -2.25 -11.11
N GLY A 16 -1.05 -2.11 -10.79
CA GLY A 16 -0.47 -2.67 -9.56
C GLY A 16 -0.13 -1.56 -8.58
N CYS A 17 -0.36 -1.80 -7.29
CA CYS A 17 0.17 -0.94 -6.24
C CYS A 17 1.50 -1.50 -5.75
N GLN A 18 2.58 -0.74 -5.81
CA GLN A 18 3.88 -1.14 -5.30
C GLN A 18 4.09 -0.59 -3.88
N LEU A 19 4.57 -1.44 -2.97
CA LEU A 19 4.91 -1.07 -1.60
C LEU A 19 6.31 -1.57 -1.26
N ARG A 20 7.05 -0.76 -0.49
CA ARG A 20 8.31 -1.19 0.13
C ARG A 20 8.04 -1.60 1.58
N LEU A 21 8.17 -2.89 1.88
CA LEU A 21 7.95 -3.42 3.22
C LEU A 21 9.28 -3.59 3.97
N GLY A 22 9.37 -3.00 5.15
CA GLY A 22 10.51 -3.15 6.07
C GLY A 22 10.30 -4.27 7.10
N TYR A 23 11.26 -5.18 7.18
CA TYR A 23 11.32 -6.28 8.14
C TYR A 23 12.53 -6.12 9.08
N ALA A 24 12.29 -5.56 10.26
CA ALA A 24 13.27 -5.59 11.34
C ALA A 24 13.40 -7.01 11.95
N SER A 25 14.49 -7.24 12.69
CA SER A 25 14.67 -8.47 13.48
C SER A 25 13.45 -8.72 14.40
N GLY A 26 12.87 -9.92 14.32
CA GLY A 26 11.65 -10.31 15.04
C GLY A 26 10.32 -9.87 14.40
N SER A 27 10.33 -9.26 13.22
CA SER A 27 9.11 -8.76 12.55
C SER A 27 8.09 -9.87 12.29
N GLN A 28 6.94 -9.79 12.97
CA GLN A 28 5.80 -10.68 12.74
C GLN A 28 5.18 -10.48 11.35
N LYS A 29 5.30 -9.28 10.77
CA LYS A 29 4.80 -8.95 9.42
C LYS A 29 5.33 -9.94 8.38
N ARG A 30 6.58 -10.39 8.53
CA ARG A 30 7.23 -11.33 7.60
C ARG A 30 6.51 -12.67 7.54
N ARG A 31 6.03 -13.16 8.68
CA ARG A 31 5.28 -14.41 8.77
C ARG A 31 3.97 -14.31 7.99
N TYR A 32 3.23 -13.22 8.18
CA TYR A 32 1.93 -13.02 7.52
C TYR A 32 2.07 -12.74 6.03
N ALA A 33 3.01 -11.88 5.63
CA ALA A 33 3.26 -11.56 4.23
C ALA A 33 3.65 -12.79 3.39
N ARG A 34 4.40 -13.75 3.97
CA ARG A 34 4.75 -15.01 3.30
C ARG A 34 3.62 -16.04 3.29
N ALA A 35 2.69 -15.96 4.23
CA ALA A 35 1.63 -16.94 4.41
C ALA A 35 0.33 -16.57 3.68
N THR A 36 0.23 -15.35 3.14
CA THR A 36 -0.96 -14.86 2.42
C THR A 36 -0.63 -14.61 0.96
N GLU A 37 -1.55 -15.01 0.08
CA GLU A 37 -1.50 -14.64 -1.34
C GLU A 37 -2.29 -13.38 -1.66
N HIS A 38 -3.09 -12.89 -0.70
CA HIS A 38 -3.97 -11.74 -0.88
C HIS A 38 -3.71 -10.68 0.18
N ALA A 39 -3.84 -9.43 -0.22
CA ALA A 39 -3.70 -8.28 0.66
C ALA A 39 -4.75 -7.23 0.33
N SER A 40 -5.08 -6.45 1.36
CA SER A 40 -5.86 -5.22 1.22
C SER A 40 -5.04 -4.05 1.73
N LEU A 41 -5.05 -2.93 1.00
CA LEU A 41 -4.44 -1.67 1.41
C LEU A 41 -5.55 -0.62 1.54
N VAL A 42 -5.55 0.08 2.66
CA VAL A 42 -6.45 1.20 2.91
C VAL A 42 -5.60 2.47 2.97
N VAL A 43 -5.94 3.44 2.12
CA VAL A 43 -5.42 4.81 2.20
C VAL A 43 -6.59 5.70 2.58
N TYR A 44 -6.37 6.64 3.49
CA TYR A 44 -7.40 7.55 3.96
C TYR A 44 -6.86 8.96 4.13
N ASP A 45 -7.77 9.91 4.16
CA ASP A 45 -7.49 11.31 4.46
C ASP A 45 -8.63 11.89 5.31
N ASP A 46 -8.27 12.79 6.22
CA ASP A 46 -9.22 13.56 7.03
C ASP A 46 -9.23 14.98 6.48
N THR A 47 -10.30 15.34 5.78
CA THR A 47 -10.43 16.59 5.04
C THR A 47 -11.43 17.53 5.70
N ASP A 48 -11.42 18.81 5.34
CA ASP A 48 -12.44 19.77 5.80
C ASP A 48 -13.88 19.36 5.42
N GLU A 49 -14.03 18.48 4.43
CA GLU A 49 -15.31 17.92 3.97
C GLU A 49 -15.61 16.53 4.56
N GLY A 50 -14.84 16.09 5.56
CA GLY A 50 -14.97 14.80 6.24
C GLY A 50 -13.99 13.72 5.77
N TRP A 51 -14.15 12.53 6.32
CA TRP A 51 -13.25 11.40 6.07
C TRP A 51 -13.43 10.81 4.68
N ARG A 52 -12.31 10.49 4.04
CA ARG A 52 -12.27 9.82 2.74
C ARG A 52 -11.33 8.63 2.83
N SER A 53 -11.70 7.51 2.21
CA SER A 53 -10.82 6.35 2.12
C SER A 53 -10.97 5.60 0.80
N VAL A 54 -9.90 4.92 0.42
CA VAL A 54 -9.85 3.97 -0.69
C VAL A 54 -9.31 2.65 -0.16
N VAL A 55 -10.05 1.58 -0.42
CA VAL A 55 -9.62 0.20 -0.16
C VAL A 55 -9.31 -0.45 -1.50
N ILE A 56 -8.07 -0.92 -1.66
CA ILE A 56 -7.69 -1.82 -2.74
C ILE A 56 -7.51 -3.24 -2.19
N GLU A 57 -7.92 -4.24 -2.97
CA GLU A 57 -7.73 -5.65 -2.66
C GLU A 57 -7.10 -6.33 -3.88
N GLY A 58 -6.23 -7.31 -3.65
CA GLY A 58 -5.55 -7.98 -4.75
C GLY A 58 -4.60 -9.08 -4.32
N ARG A 59 -3.94 -9.70 -5.30
CA ARG A 59 -2.89 -10.69 -5.05
C ARG A 59 -1.58 -10.01 -4.71
N LEU A 60 -0.91 -10.49 -3.67
CA LEU A 60 0.39 -9.99 -3.23
C LEU A 60 1.52 -10.79 -3.89
N GLU A 61 2.42 -10.11 -4.58
CA GLU A 61 3.59 -10.69 -5.23
C GLU A 61 4.85 -9.94 -4.78
N GLU A 62 5.89 -10.67 -4.40
CA GLU A 62 7.21 -10.07 -4.16
C GLU A 62 7.86 -9.77 -5.52
N THR A 63 8.28 -8.53 -5.72
CA THR A 63 8.92 -8.09 -6.97
C THR A 63 10.38 -7.83 -6.72
N SER A 64 11.23 -8.13 -7.69
CA SER A 64 12.66 -7.80 -7.64
C SER A 64 12.85 -6.30 -7.36
N ASP A 65 13.77 -5.98 -6.45
CA ASP A 65 13.93 -4.63 -5.88
C ASP A 65 14.12 -3.51 -6.93
N ASN A 66 14.63 -3.86 -8.12
CA ASN A 66 14.95 -2.93 -9.20
C ASN A 66 13.74 -2.20 -9.83
N THR A 67 12.50 -2.67 -9.64
CA THR A 67 11.31 -2.06 -10.27
C THR A 67 10.79 -0.85 -9.51
N LEU A 68 10.87 -0.87 -8.17
CA LEU A 68 10.43 0.27 -7.37
C LEU A 68 11.47 1.37 -7.35
N ASP A 69 12.76 1.02 -7.27
CA ASP A 69 13.83 2.02 -7.31
C ASP A 69 13.79 2.81 -8.63
N ALA A 70 13.53 2.16 -9.77
CA ALA A 70 13.33 2.85 -11.04
C ALA A 70 12.08 3.77 -11.05
N ALA A 71 10.97 3.35 -10.43
CA ALA A 71 9.77 4.18 -10.32
C ALA A 71 9.97 5.37 -9.36
N LEU A 72 10.80 5.20 -8.32
CA LEU A 72 11.22 6.28 -7.42
C LEU A 72 12.22 7.23 -8.09
N GLU A 73 13.09 6.74 -8.97
CA GLU A 73 13.96 7.60 -9.78
C GLU A 73 13.16 8.43 -10.80
N GLU A 74 12.13 7.84 -11.42
CA GLU A 74 11.27 8.50 -12.41
C GLU A 74 10.29 9.51 -11.78
N HIS A 75 9.78 9.21 -10.58
CA HIS A 75 8.70 9.98 -9.95
C HIS A 75 9.03 10.50 -8.54
N GLY A 76 10.29 10.41 -8.10
CA GLY A 76 10.71 10.76 -6.74
C GLY A 76 10.47 12.22 -6.37
N GLU A 77 10.45 13.13 -7.35
CA GLU A 77 10.09 14.55 -7.11
C GLU A 77 8.61 14.74 -6.76
N GLN A 78 7.75 13.76 -7.08
CA GLN A 78 6.30 13.81 -6.85
C GLN A 78 5.87 13.05 -5.59
N LEU A 79 6.74 12.17 -5.08
CA LEU A 79 6.51 11.40 -3.87
C LEU A 79 7.31 12.05 -2.74
N ASP A 80 6.63 12.88 -1.94
CA ASP A 80 7.20 13.38 -0.69
C ASP A 80 7.25 12.21 0.29
N ILE A 81 8.30 11.38 0.19
CA ILE A 81 8.53 10.23 1.07
C ILE A 81 9.29 10.76 2.28
N PRO A 82 8.62 11.04 3.41
CA PRO A 82 9.32 11.46 4.60
C PRO A 82 10.28 10.35 5.03
N TYR A 83 11.54 10.71 5.24
CA TYR A 83 12.53 9.86 5.90
C TYR A 83 12.17 9.72 7.39
N VAL A 84 11.07 9.04 7.68
CA VAL A 84 10.70 8.70 9.05
C VAL A 84 11.62 7.59 9.52
N ARG A 85 12.28 7.78 10.67
CA ARG A 85 12.91 6.68 11.41
C ARG A 85 11.80 5.79 11.95
N VAL A 86 11.27 4.91 11.10
CA VAL A 86 10.35 3.88 11.51
C VAL A 86 11.19 2.90 12.32
N PHE A 87 10.92 2.84 13.62
CA PHE A 87 11.68 2.11 14.65
C PHE A 87 12.93 2.87 15.12
N ASP A 88 13.10 2.94 16.44
CA ASP A 88 14.25 3.52 17.16
C ASP A 88 15.56 2.71 16.95
N ARG A 89 15.69 2.10 15.77
CA ARG A 89 16.74 1.18 15.35
C ARG A 89 17.35 1.67 14.04
N PRO A 90 18.66 1.50 13.85
CA PRO A 90 19.33 1.95 12.65
C PRO A 90 18.80 1.20 11.42
N THR A 91 18.67 1.91 10.30
CA THR A 91 18.07 1.40 9.04
C THR A 91 18.80 0.17 8.47
N ASN A 92 20.06 -0.03 8.84
CA ASN A 92 20.86 -1.21 8.46
C ASN A 92 20.37 -2.53 9.09
N GLU A 93 19.50 -2.49 10.10
CA GLU A 93 18.87 -3.66 10.72
C GLU A 93 17.50 -4.01 10.09
N ILE A 94 17.09 -3.28 9.05
CA ILE A 94 15.80 -3.44 8.38
C ILE A 94 16.05 -4.04 6.99
N GLU A 95 15.56 -5.26 6.79
CA GLU A 95 15.49 -5.87 5.45
C GLU A 95 14.29 -5.27 4.71
N PHE A 96 14.53 -4.60 3.58
CA PHE A 96 13.46 -4.10 2.72
C PHE A 96 13.16 -5.08 1.61
N ARG A 97 11.87 -5.26 1.30
CA ARG A 97 11.40 -5.98 0.10
C ARG A 97 10.35 -5.18 -0.60
N THR A 98 10.41 -5.17 -1.93
CA THR A 98 9.36 -4.61 -2.75
C THR A 98 8.27 -5.66 -2.99
N VAL A 99 7.02 -5.26 -2.81
CA VAL A 99 5.86 -6.09 -3.12
C VAL A 99 4.89 -5.32 -4.01
N ARG A 100 4.17 -6.05 -4.85
CA ARG A 100 3.11 -5.55 -5.72
C ARG A 100 1.79 -6.19 -5.34
N ILE A 101 0.76 -5.36 -5.19
CA ILE A 101 -0.64 -5.81 -5.13
C ILE A 101 -1.20 -5.73 -6.54
N ASN A 102 -1.46 -6.87 -7.17
CA ASN A 102 -2.22 -6.96 -8.42
C ASN A 102 -3.70 -6.76 -8.10
N ILE A 103 -4.19 -5.54 -8.34
CA ILE A 103 -5.50 -5.08 -7.89
C ILE A 103 -6.61 -5.88 -8.59
N THR A 104 -7.48 -6.50 -7.80
CA THR A 104 -8.68 -7.19 -8.25
C THR A 104 -9.96 -6.43 -7.89
N SER A 105 -9.90 -5.57 -6.87
CA SER A 105 -11.02 -4.78 -6.36
C SER A 105 -10.51 -3.42 -5.85
N MET A 106 -11.24 -2.35 -6.12
CA MET A 106 -10.98 -1.01 -5.57
C MET A 106 -12.30 -0.33 -5.23
N LYS A 107 -12.42 0.17 -4.00
CA LYS A 107 -13.63 0.83 -3.48
C LYS A 107 -13.26 2.12 -2.75
N GLY A 108 -13.99 3.20 -3.03
CA GLY A 108 -13.90 4.45 -2.28
C GLY A 108 -15.04 4.59 -1.29
N MET A 109 -14.78 5.22 -0.16
CA MET A 109 -15.79 5.58 0.84
C MET A 109 -15.57 7.03 1.29
N ILE A 110 -16.66 7.76 1.43
CA ILE A 110 -16.71 9.08 2.03
C ILE A 110 -17.66 9.02 3.23
N GLU A 111 -17.28 9.66 4.34
CA GLU A 111 -18.21 9.91 5.43
C GLU A 111 -19.21 11.00 4.99
N ALA A 112 -20.49 10.82 5.33
CA ALA A 112 -21.61 11.64 4.88
C ALA A 112 -22.32 12.30 6.06
#